data_AF-A0A2V9G8S4-F1
#
_entry.id   AF-A0A2V9G8S4-F1
#
_cell.length_a   1.000
_cell.length_b   1.000
_cell.length_c   1.000
_cell.angle_alpha   90.00
_cell.angle_beta   90.00
_cell.angle_gamma   90.00
#
_symmetry.space_group_name_H-M   'P 1'
#
loop_
_entity.id
_entity.type
_entity.pdbx_description
1 polymer ?
#
loop_
_entity_poly.entity_id
_entity_poly.type
_entity_poly.pdbx_seq_one_letter_code
_entity_poly.pdbx_strand_id
1 'polypeptide(L)'
;MLGAIAGAALAAYVQKRRASERRDENEFRRTLAELEAEIEELEFNLRGRKGRLESAPASQRAKPSAWPRPFPEVRGEPPEQQYLVLTADRNFKLSRIDYVSNRGTTVVSEDVEKSGSRIEVPINEKKISCVWYLFQRVSAAPMQFQFRCHLSLDGVETEAVLPAVIQQRFMRIGLARTLFRQVTLTP
;
A
#
# COMPACT_ATOMS: atom_id res chain seq x y z
N MET A 1 -14.56 -10.94 10.74
CA MET A 1 -14.02 -9.58 10.56
C MET A 1 -15.10 -8.70 9.92
N LEU A 2 -16.14 -8.31 10.67
CA LEU A 2 -17.34 -7.63 10.14
C LEU A 2 -17.63 -6.27 10.80
N GLY A 3 -16.70 -5.72 11.57
CA GLY A 3 -16.91 -4.45 12.31
C GLY A 3 -16.34 -3.19 11.64
N ALA A 4 -15.65 -3.29 10.50
CA ALA A 4 -14.82 -2.19 9.98
C ALA A 4 -15.41 -1.41 8.81
N ILE A 5 -16.43 -1.94 8.12
CA ILE A 5 -16.98 -1.29 6.91
C ILE A 5 -18.04 -0.24 7.27
N ALA A 6 -18.78 -0.41 8.37
CA ALA A 6 -19.77 0.56 8.84
C ALA A 6 -19.16 1.89 9.32
N GLY A 7 -17.91 1.90 9.81
CA GLY A 7 -17.27 3.11 10.33
C GLY A 7 -16.85 4.14 9.28
N ALA A 8 -16.57 3.70 8.05
CA ALA A 8 -16.04 4.58 7.00
C ALA A 8 -17.12 5.43 6.31
N ALA A 9 -18.32 4.88 6.12
CA ALA A 9 -19.46 5.63 5.57
C ALA A 9 -19.94 6.71 6.55
N LEU A 10 -19.98 6.37 7.85
CA LEU A 10 -20.40 7.30 8.91
C LEU A 10 -19.39 8.46 9.09
N ALA A 11 -18.09 8.20 8.95
CA ALA A 11 -17.05 9.23 9.02
C ALA A 11 -17.07 10.20 7.81
N ALA A 12 -17.34 9.71 6.60
CA ALA A 12 -17.46 10.55 5.41
C ALA A 12 -18.74 11.41 5.44
N TYR A 13 -19.83 10.88 5.99
CA TYR A 13 -21.08 11.63 6.19
C TYR A 13 -20.94 12.73 7.25
N VAL A 14 -20.26 12.46 8.37
CA VAL A 14 -20.00 13.44 9.44
C VAL A 14 -19.04 14.55 8.99
N GLN A 15 -18.05 14.24 8.15
CA GLN A 15 -17.14 15.27 7.60
C GLN A 15 -17.84 16.19 6.58
N LYS A 16 -18.74 15.66 5.76
CA LYS A 16 -19.49 16.47 4.78
C LYS A 16 -20.55 17.38 5.45
N ARG A 17 -21.05 17.01 6.65
CA ARG A 17 -22.08 17.75 7.40
C ARG A 17 -21.55 18.83 8.35
N ARG A 18 -20.24 18.91 8.61
CA ARG A 18 -19.63 19.96 9.46
C ARG A 18 -19.46 21.32 8.79
N ALA A 19 -19.83 21.46 7.52
CA ALA A 19 -19.72 22.70 6.76
C ALA A 19 -21.03 23.53 6.69
N SER A 20 -22.13 23.11 7.34
CA SER A 20 -23.35 23.91 7.40
C SER A 20 -23.92 23.99 8.82
N GLU A 21 -24.11 25.22 9.25
CA GLU A 21 -24.57 25.63 10.58
C GLU A 21 -26.04 25.29 10.82
N ARG A 22 -26.35 24.92 12.08
CA ARG A 22 -27.67 24.75 12.72
C ARG A 22 -28.81 24.18 11.86
N ARG A 23 -29.02 22.86 11.92
CA ARG A 23 -30.33 22.26 11.60
C ARG A 23 -30.72 21.15 12.57
N ASP A 24 -32.02 21.09 12.79
CA ASP A 24 -32.77 20.35 13.80
C ASP A 24 -32.23 18.94 14.09
N GLU A 25 -31.95 18.68 15.36
CA GLU A 25 -31.48 17.39 15.86
C GLU A 25 -32.46 16.25 15.53
N ASN A 26 -33.76 16.59 15.38
CA ASN A 26 -34.81 15.67 14.94
C ASN A 26 -34.68 15.26 13.46
N GLU A 27 -34.23 16.16 12.59
CA GLU A 27 -33.98 15.86 11.17
C GLU A 27 -32.73 14.96 11.04
N PHE A 28 -31.74 15.16 11.93
CA PHE A 28 -30.56 14.30 12.04
C PHE A 28 -30.93 12.87 12.47
N ARG A 29 -31.81 12.74 13.48
CA ARG A 29 -32.29 11.42 13.94
C ARG A 29 -33.12 10.69 12.89
N ARG A 30 -33.96 11.42 12.12
CA ARG A 30 -34.71 10.84 10.99
C ARG A 30 -33.78 10.37 9.87
N THR A 31 -32.79 11.18 9.49
CA THR A 31 -31.81 10.78 8.46
C THR A 31 -30.96 9.59 8.91
N LEU A 32 -30.63 9.48 10.20
CA LEU A 32 -29.96 8.31 10.75
C LEU A 32 -30.81 7.03 10.63
N ALA A 33 -32.09 7.11 11.02
CA ALA A 33 -33.00 5.96 10.92
C ALA A 33 -33.25 5.52 9.47
N GLU A 34 -33.34 6.47 8.53
CA GLU A 34 -33.46 6.16 7.10
C GLU A 34 -32.19 5.48 6.55
N LEU A 35 -31.01 5.96 6.93
CA LEU A 35 -29.72 5.35 6.54
C LEU A 35 -29.54 3.95 7.14
N GLU A 36 -29.96 3.74 8.39
CA GLU A 36 -29.91 2.42 9.03
C GLU A 36 -30.85 1.43 8.33
N ALA A 37 -32.05 1.85 7.95
CA ALA A 37 -32.99 1.02 7.20
C ALA A 37 -32.46 0.68 5.79
N GLU A 38 -31.82 1.64 5.11
CA GLU A 38 -31.22 1.41 3.79
C GLU A 38 -30.04 0.42 3.85
N ILE A 39 -29.23 0.47 4.91
CA ILE A 39 -28.17 -0.50 5.17
C ILE A 39 -28.75 -1.90 5.38
N GLU A 40 -29.82 -2.02 6.17
CA GLU A 40 -30.49 -3.30 6.43
C GLU A 40 -31.08 -3.91 5.14
N GLU A 41 -31.68 -3.09 4.27
CA GLU A 41 -32.20 -3.53 2.97
C GLU A 41 -31.06 -3.99 2.03
N LEU A 42 -29.95 -3.26 1.99
CA LEU A 42 -28.77 -3.63 1.20
C LEU A 42 -28.11 -4.93 1.69
N GLU A 43 -28.02 -5.12 3.00
CA GLU A 43 -27.51 -6.37 3.58
C GLU A 43 -28.44 -7.56 3.31
N PHE A 44 -29.76 -7.34 3.37
CA PHE A 44 -30.75 -8.36 3.03
C PHE A 44 -30.66 -8.77 1.55
N ASN A 45 -30.53 -7.80 0.64
CA ASN A 45 -30.37 -8.06 -0.80
C ASN A 45 -29.05 -8.79 -1.14
N LEU A 46 -27.97 -8.48 -0.42
CA LEU A 46 -26.68 -9.18 -0.54
C LEU A 46 -26.77 -10.64 -0.06
N ARG A 47 -27.53 -10.91 1.02
CA ARG A 47 -27.78 -12.28 1.48
C ARG A 47 -28.67 -13.06 0.52
N GLY A 48 -29.70 -12.42 -0.04
CA GLY A 48 -30.59 -13.02 -1.05
C GLY A 48 -29.87 -13.41 -2.35
N ARG A 49 -28.89 -12.61 -2.79
CA ARG A 49 -28.06 -12.91 -3.97
C ARG A 49 -27.07 -14.06 -3.79
N LYS A 50 -26.73 -14.43 -2.55
CA LYS A 50 -25.76 -15.49 -2.26
C LYS A 50 -26.35 -16.90 -2.31
N GLY A 51 -27.66 -17.05 -2.49
CA GLY A 51 -28.38 -18.33 -2.53
C GLY A 51 -28.65 -18.91 -3.92
N ARG A 52 -28.28 -18.23 -5.03
CA ARG A 52 -28.63 -18.71 -6.38
C ARG A 52 -27.57 -18.38 -7.42
N LEU A 53 -26.41 -19.03 -7.34
CA LEU A 53 -25.56 -19.26 -8.51
C LEU A 53 -24.54 -20.39 -8.25
N GLU A 54 -25.01 -21.63 -8.24
CA GLU A 54 -24.17 -22.74 -8.69
C GLU A 54 -24.53 -23.05 -10.14
N SER A 55 -23.64 -22.74 -11.09
CA SER A 55 -23.27 -23.63 -12.21
C SER A 55 -22.14 -23.05 -13.09
N ALA A 56 -20.95 -23.67 -12.96
CA ALA A 56 -19.87 -23.86 -13.95
C ALA A 56 -18.97 -22.68 -14.41
N PRO A 57 -17.75 -22.96 -14.93
CA PRO A 57 -16.84 -24.08 -14.68
C PRO A 57 -15.56 -23.61 -13.97
N ALA A 58 -14.72 -24.56 -13.58
CA ALA A 58 -13.45 -24.38 -12.89
C ALA A 58 -12.57 -23.27 -13.50
N SER A 59 -12.62 -22.06 -12.93
CA SER A 59 -11.58 -21.05 -13.15
C SER A 59 -10.40 -21.44 -12.28
N GLN A 60 -9.35 -21.86 -12.97
CA GLN A 60 -8.06 -22.31 -12.46
C GLN A 60 -7.69 -21.56 -11.19
N ARG A 61 -7.64 -22.32 -10.09
CA ARG A 61 -6.82 -21.99 -8.92
C ARG A 61 -5.45 -21.63 -9.47
N ALA A 62 -5.12 -20.35 -9.53
CA ALA A 62 -3.83 -19.88 -10.00
C ALA A 62 -2.78 -20.61 -9.17
N LYS A 63 -2.11 -21.57 -9.81
CA LYS A 63 -0.94 -22.22 -9.21
C LYS A 63 -0.01 -21.07 -8.81
N PRO A 64 0.49 -21.01 -7.56
CA PRO A 64 1.62 -20.13 -7.27
C PRO A 64 2.71 -20.55 -8.25
N SER A 65 3.00 -19.65 -9.18
CA SER A 65 3.94 -19.92 -10.23
C SER A 65 5.29 -20.12 -9.52
N ALA A 66 5.80 -21.36 -9.55
CA ALA A 66 6.99 -21.81 -8.83
C ALA A 66 8.26 -21.26 -9.50
N TRP A 67 8.24 -19.98 -9.85
CA TRP A 67 9.40 -19.28 -10.39
C TRP A 67 10.20 -18.72 -9.22
N PRO A 68 11.52 -18.94 -9.17
CA PRO A 68 12.38 -18.30 -8.20
C PRO A 68 12.28 -16.79 -8.40
N ARG A 69 11.58 -16.12 -7.47
CA ARG A 69 11.54 -14.66 -7.41
C ARG A 69 12.92 -14.18 -6.96
N PRO A 70 13.39 -13.02 -7.45
CA PRO A 70 14.63 -12.45 -6.95
C PRO A 70 14.59 -12.29 -5.43
N PHE A 71 15.68 -12.64 -4.76
CA PHE A 71 15.89 -12.38 -3.35
C PHE A 71 16.09 -10.87 -3.13
N PRO A 72 15.24 -10.23 -2.32
CA PRO A 72 15.31 -8.80 -2.07
C PRO A 72 16.14 -8.49 -0.82
N GLU A 73 16.92 -7.41 -0.87
CA GLU A 73 17.70 -6.88 0.25
C GLU A 73 17.68 -5.35 0.20
N VAL A 74 17.72 -4.68 1.37
CA VAL A 74 18.02 -3.25 1.44
C VAL A 74 19.41 -3.08 2.03
N ARG A 75 20.31 -2.45 1.26
CA ARG A 75 21.69 -2.15 1.67
C ARG A 75 21.86 -0.67 1.98
N GLY A 76 22.85 -0.36 2.81
CA GLY A 76 23.19 1.00 3.23
C GLY A 76 22.33 1.48 4.40
N GLU A 77 22.87 2.44 5.15
CA GLU A 77 22.20 3.08 6.27
C GLU A 77 22.30 4.60 6.14
N PRO A 78 21.25 5.36 6.46
CA PRO A 78 21.37 6.81 6.50
C PRO A 78 22.49 7.26 7.45
N PRO A 79 23.23 8.35 7.13
CA PRO A 79 22.98 9.31 6.06
C PRO A 79 23.45 8.87 4.67
N GLU A 80 24.05 7.68 4.54
CA GLU A 80 24.49 7.14 3.26
C GLU A 80 23.30 6.70 2.40
N GLN A 81 23.50 6.66 1.08
CA GLN A 81 22.47 6.25 0.13
C GLN A 81 22.09 4.80 0.38
N GLN A 82 20.79 4.54 0.60
CA GLN A 82 20.27 3.18 0.67
C GLN A 82 19.95 2.63 -0.73
N TYR A 83 20.06 1.32 -0.90
CA TYR A 83 19.81 0.63 -2.16
C TYR A 83 18.84 -0.52 -1.97
N LEU A 84 17.85 -0.63 -2.85
CA LEU A 84 17.10 -1.86 -3.05
C LEU A 84 17.90 -2.76 -3.98
N VAL A 85 18.26 -3.94 -3.48
CA VAL A 85 19.03 -4.94 -4.20
C VAL A 85 18.13 -6.13 -4.49
N LEU A 86 18.07 -6.53 -5.74
CA LEU A 86 17.38 -7.73 -6.19
C LEU A 86 18.42 -8.69 -6.77
N THR A 87 18.50 -9.91 -6.24
CA THR A 87 19.47 -10.92 -6.68
C THR A 87 18.75 -12.20 -7.09
N ALA A 88 19.11 -12.78 -8.23
CA ALA A 88 18.57 -14.05 -8.71
C ALA A 88 19.69 -14.94 -9.26
N ASP A 89 19.38 -16.22 -9.46
CA ASP A 89 20.26 -17.21 -10.07
C ASP A 89 20.47 -17.00 -11.58
N ARG A 90 19.55 -16.26 -12.21
CA ARG A 90 19.56 -15.93 -13.64
C ARG A 90 19.37 -14.45 -13.88
N ASN A 91 19.63 -14.02 -15.11
CA ASN A 91 19.37 -12.65 -15.53
C ASN A 91 17.86 -12.36 -15.56
N PHE A 92 17.51 -11.19 -15.07
CA PHE A 92 16.16 -10.63 -15.18
C PHE A 92 16.25 -9.16 -15.55
N LYS A 93 15.15 -8.60 -16.03
CA LYS A 93 14.97 -7.17 -16.26
C LYS A 93 14.08 -6.60 -15.16
N LEU A 94 14.44 -5.43 -14.63
CA LEU A 94 13.58 -4.60 -13.80
C LEU A 94 13.21 -3.37 -14.61
N SER A 95 11.94 -3.26 -15.00
CA SER A 95 11.45 -2.15 -15.80
C SER A 95 11.04 -0.96 -14.92
N ARG A 96 10.31 -1.23 -13.84
CA ARG A 96 9.67 -0.22 -13.00
C ARG A 96 9.56 -0.66 -11.55
N ILE A 97 9.63 0.32 -10.65
CA ILE A 97 9.31 0.17 -9.23
C ILE A 97 8.13 1.07 -8.90
N ASP A 98 7.09 0.50 -8.34
CA ASP A 98 6.01 1.24 -7.70
C ASP A 98 6.24 1.31 -6.19
N TYR A 99 6.07 2.50 -5.64
CA TYR A 99 6.03 2.74 -4.22
C TYR A 99 4.55 2.71 -3.80
N VAL A 100 4.15 1.63 -3.13
CA VAL A 100 2.75 1.31 -2.85
C VAL A 100 2.49 1.51 -1.35
N SER A 101 1.39 2.20 -1.02
CA SER A 101 0.96 2.39 0.36
C SER A 101 0.56 1.05 1.01
N ASN A 102 0.47 1.02 2.34
CA ASN A 102 -0.07 -0.13 3.07
C ASN A 102 -1.52 -0.50 2.72
N ARG A 103 -2.24 0.33 1.96
CA ARG A 103 -3.59 0.06 1.44
C ARG A 103 -3.58 -0.54 0.02
N GLY A 104 -2.41 -0.79 -0.56
CA GLY A 104 -2.27 -1.31 -1.93
C GLY A 104 -2.41 -0.24 -3.01
N THR A 105 -2.56 1.04 -2.65
CA THR A 105 -2.59 2.14 -3.63
C THR A 105 -1.18 2.57 -4.01
N THR A 106 -0.87 2.57 -5.31
CA THR A 106 0.38 3.13 -5.83
C THR A 106 0.43 4.63 -5.56
N VAL A 107 1.47 5.06 -4.85
CA VAL A 107 1.69 6.46 -4.47
C VAL A 107 2.45 7.18 -5.57
N VAL A 108 3.53 6.53 -6.00
CA VAL A 108 4.45 7.07 -7.00
C VAL A 108 5.24 5.92 -7.61
N SER A 109 5.76 6.13 -8.81
CA SER A 109 6.54 5.14 -9.55
C SER A 109 7.87 5.71 -10.04
N GLU A 110 8.76 4.81 -10.38
CA GLU A 110 10.09 5.07 -10.92
C GLU A 110 10.42 4.03 -11.99
N ASP A 111 10.74 4.50 -13.19
CA ASP A 111 11.24 3.66 -14.27
C ASP A 111 12.75 3.44 -14.07
N VAL A 112 13.18 2.19 -14.15
CA VAL A 112 14.55 1.77 -13.81
C VAL A 112 15.28 1.20 -15.03
N GLU A 113 14.57 0.43 -15.86
CA GLU A 113 15.08 -0.21 -17.08
C GLU A 113 16.48 -0.85 -16.96
N LYS A 114 16.71 -1.65 -15.91
CA LYS A 114 17.97 -2.38 -15.69
C LYS A 114 17.83 -3.87 -15.97
N SER A 115 18.92 -4.54 -16.30
CA SER A 115 18.97 -5.99 -16.43
C SER A 115 20.24 -6.58 -15.82
N GLY A 116 20.15 -7.82 -15.35
CA GLY A 116 21.26 -8.57 -14.76
C GLY A 116 20.78 -9.62 -13.77
N SER A 117 21.70 -10.44 -13.25
CA SER A 117 21.44 -11.39 -12.16
C SER A 117 21.41 -10.70 -10.79
N ARG A 118 22.02 -9.52 -10.68
CA ARG A 118 21.97 -8.65 -9.52
C ARG A 118 21.71 -7.22 -9.99
N ILE A 119 20.64 -6.61 -9.49
CA ILE A 119 20.26 -5.23 -9.81
C ILE A 119 20.22 -4.43 -8.53
N GLU A 120 20.99 -3.33 -8.49
CA GLU A 120 20.99 -2.38 -7.39
C GLU A 120 20.34 -1.06 -7.84
N VAL A 121 19.33 -0.62 -7.09
CA VAL A 121 18.57 0.60 -7.36
C VAL A 121 18.65 1.50 -6.15
N PRO A 122 19.14 2.76 -6.27
CA PRO A 122 19.14 3.68 -5.15
C PRO A 122 17.70 3.96 -4.71
N ILE A 123 17.43 3.81 -3.42
CA ILE A 123 16.12 4.14 -2.84
C ILE A 123 15.96 5.66 -2.92
N ASN A 124 14.97 6.10 -3.70
CA ASN A 124 14.78 7.51 -3.96
C ASN A 124 14.11 8.21 -2.77
N GLU A 125 14.86 9.04 -2.05
CA GLU A 125 14.37 9.72 -0.85
C GLU A 125 13.14 10.59 -1.11
N LYS A 126 13.03 11.21 -2.29
CA LYS A 126 11.87 12.03 -2.65
C LYS A 126 10.60 11.17 -2.76
N LYS A 127 10.72 9.97 -3.34
CA LYS A 127 9.62 9.01 -3.48
C LYS A 127 9.20 8.44 -2.12
N ILE A 128 10.18 8.08 -1.29
CA ILE A 128 9.95 7.68 0.11
C ILE A 128 9.25 8.79 0.90
N SER A 129 9.63 10.05 0.67
CA SER A 129 8.97 11.20 1.29
C SER A 129 7.50 11.32 0.86
N CYS A 130 7.19 11.11 -0.42
CA CYS A 130 5.80 11.09 -0.89
C CYS A 130 4.98 10.02 -0.18
N VAL A 131 5.52 8.80 -0.04
CA VAL A 131 4.87 7.72 0.71
C VAL A 131 4.67 8.12 2.18
N TRP A 132 5.71 8.65 2.82
CA TRP A 132 5.67 9.07 4.22
C TRP A 132 4.58 10.11 4.50
N TYR A 133 4.47 11.14 3.65
CA TYR A 133 3.53 12.24 3.88
C TYR A 133 2.08 11.94 3.49
N LEU A 134 1.79 10.78 2.87
CA LEU A 134 0.40 10.38 2.59
C LEU A 134 -0.44 10.25 3.85
N PHE A 135 0.16 9.80 4.94
CA PHE A 135 -0.50 9.74 6.23
C PHE A 135 0.00 10.93 7.02
N GLN A 136 -0.81 11.99 7.10
CA GLN A 136 -0.57 13.15 7.95
C GLN A 136 -0.40 12.68 9.41
N ARG A 137 0.82 12.29 9.78
CA ARG A 137 1.13 11.78 11.11
C ARG A 137 2.01 12.78 11.84
N VAL A 138 1.46 13.27 12.94
CA VAL A 138 2.14 14.03 13.99
C VAL A 138 3.14 13.13 14.77
N SER A 139 3.07 11.81 14.60
CA SER A 139 3.94 10.84 15.29
C SER A 139 5.10 10.35 14.44
N ALA A 140 6.30 10.24 15.04
CA ALA A 140 7.48 9.59 14.47
C ALA A 140 7.38 8.04 14.37
N ALA A 141 6.17 7.49 14.34
CA ALA A 141 5.94 6.05 14.32
C ALA A 141 6.35 5.44 12.97
N PRO A 142 6.94 4.23 12.95
CA PRO A 142 7.23 3.51 11.72
C PRO A 142 6.01 3.38 10.79
N MET A 143 6.25 3.53 9.49
CA MET A 143 5.20 3.44 8.46
C MET A 143 5.47 2.26 7.53
N GLN A 144 4.49 1.37 7.38
CA GLN A 144 4.54 0.29 6.40
C GLN A 144 4.19 0.78 4.99
N PHE A 145 4.88 0.21 4.01
CA PHE A 145 4.62 0.38 2.59
C PHE A 145 5.14 -0.86 1.83
N GLN A 146 5.05 -0.86 0.51
CA GLN A 146 5.54 -1.95 -0.33
C GLN A 146 6.28 -1.36 -1.53
N PHE A 147 7.36 -2.03 -1.94
CA PHE A 147 7.85 -1.90 -3.30
C PHE A 147 7.14 -2.94 -4.17
N ARG A 148 6.56 -2.52 -5.29
CA ARG A 148 6.10 -3.46 -6.32
C ARG A 148 7.02 -3.34 -7.53
N CYS A 149 7.88 -4.34 -7.67
CA CYS A 149 8.88 -4.43 -8.72
C CYS A 149 8.30 -5.16 -9.93
N HIS A 150 8.33 -4.49 -11.08
CA HIS A 150 7.91 -5.03 -12.37
C HIS A 150 9.12 -5.68 -13.05
N LEU A 151 9.08 -7.01 -13.13
CA LEU A 151 10.21 -7.83 -13.52
C LEU A 151 9.88 -8.59 -14.80
N SER A 152 10.88 -8.78 -15.67
CA SER A 152 10.80 -9.66 -16.83
C SER A 152 11.87 -10.74 -16.70
N LEU A 153 11.47 -12.00 -16.70
CA LEU A 153 12.36 -13.16 -16.70
C LEU A 153 12.09 -13.96 -17.97
N ASP A 154 13.09 -14.11 -18.82
CA ASP A 154 12.99 -14.87 -20.08
C ASP A 154 11.81 -14.41 -20.97
N GLY A 155 11.49 -13.11 -20.94
CA GLY A 155 10.38 -12.50 -21.70
C GLY A 155 9.01 -12.62 -21.02
N VAL A 156 8.94 -13.24 -19.84
CA VAL A 156 7.71 -13.34 -19.04
C VAL A 156 7.69 -12.22 -18.01
N GLU A 157 6.69 -11.33 -18.14
CA GLU A 157 6.45 -10.26 -17.17
C GLU A 157 5.83 -10.81 -15.87
N THR A 158 6.34 -10.34 -14.74
CA THR A 158 5.88 -10.70 -13.40
C THR A 158 6.06 -9.54 -12.42
N GLU A 159 5.34 -9.60 -11.31
CA GLU A 159 5.44 -8.59 -10.25
C GLU A 159 5.93 -9.23 -8.96
N ALA A 160 6.91 -8.60 -8.30
CA ALA A 160 7.34 -8.93 -6.95
C ALA A 160 6.93 -7.80 -5.99
N VAL A 161 6.11 -8.15 -4.99
CA VAL A 161 5.69 -7.22 -3.94
C VAL A 161 6.58 -7.44 -2.72
N LEU A 162 7.27 -6.39 -2.30
CA LEU A 162 8.26 -6.41 -1.23
C LEU A 162 7.79 -5.49 -0.09
N PRO A 163 7.22 -6.06 0.98
CA PRO A 163 6.83 -5.30 2.15
C PRO A 163 8.03 -4.61 2.81
N ALA A 164 7.85 -3.36 3.21
CA ALA A 164 8.91 -2.52 3.76
C ALA A 164 8.37 -1.53 4.80
N VAL A 165 9.27 -0.97 5.58
CA VAL A 165 8.96 0.03 6.62
C VAL A 165 9.87 1.24 6.46
N ILE A 166 9.28 2.42 6.62
CA ILE A 166 9.97 3.71 6.74
C ILE A 166 10.03 4.07 8.22
N GLN A 167 11.22 4.35 8.73
CA GLN A 167 11.44 4.85 10.08
C GLN A 167 12.16 6.19 10.02
N GLN A 168 11.67 7.18 10.77
CA GLN A 168 12.40 8.44 10.92
C GLN A 168 13.49 8.29 11.99
N ARG A 169 14.72 8.65 11.63
CA ARG A 169 15.85 8.71 12.55
C ARG A 169 16.44 10.10 12.54
N PHE A 170 16.71 10.62 13.73
CA PHE A 170 17.49 11.85 13.87
C PHE A 170 18.94 11.49 14.06
N MET A 171 19.81 12.09 13.25
CA MET A 171 21.25 11.90 13.35
C MET A 171 21.91 13.27 13.46
N ARG A 172 23.03 13.33 14.19
CA ARG A 172 23.86 14.54 14.25
C ARG A 172 24.86 14.47 13.10
N ILE A 173 24.88 15.51 12.27
CA ILE A 173 25.89 15.72 11.24
C ILE A 173 26.55 17.06 11.56
N GLY A 174 27.79 16.99 12.07
CA GLY A 174 28.44 18.15 12.69
C GLY A 174 27.60 18.69 13.84
N LEU A 175 27.23 19.98 13.77
CA LEU A 175 26.40 20.66 14.78
C LEU A 175 24.89 20.58 14.50
N ALA A 176 24.49 20.12 13.32
CA ALA A 176 23.08 20.05 12.92
C ALA A 176 22.46 18.70 13.31
N ARG A 177 21.21 18.72 13.76
CA ARG A 177 20.36 17.52 13.90
C ARG A 177 19.52 17.38 12.65
N THR A 178 19.84 16.38 11.82
CA THR A 178 19.17 16.13 10.55
C THR A 178 18.28 14.91 10.68
N LEU A 179 17.11 14.97 10.05
CA LEU A 179 16.16 13.87 9.99
C LEU A 179 16.40 13.06 8.72
N PHE A 180 16.54 11.75 8.89
CA PHE A 180 16.67 10.78 7.82
C PHE A 180 15.51 9.79 7.86
N ARG A 181 15.15 9.27 6.69
CA ARG A 181 14.17 8.19 6.55
C ARG A 181 14.92 6.90 6.24
N GLN A 182 15.02 6.01 7.22
CA GLN A 182 15.57 4.69 7.03
C GLN A 182 14.48 3.76 6.48
N VAL A 183 14.81 3.06 5.41
CA VAL A 183 13.99 1.99 4.83
C VAL A 183 14.56 0.64 5.22
N THR A 184 13.69 -0.29 5.60
CA THR A 184 14.01 -1.70 5.86
C THR A 184 12.93 -2.59 5.24
N LEU A 185 13.31 -3.73 4.67
CA LEU A 185 12.33 -4.75 4.26
C LEU A 185 11.74 -5.43 5.49
N THR A 186 10.47 -5.84 5.39
CA THR A 186 9.87 -6.73 6.38
C THR A 186 9.88 -8.16 5.85
N PRO A 187 10.23 -9.15 6.69
CA PRO A 187 10.23 -10.55 6.32
C PRO A 187 8.83 -11.09 6.00
#